data_AF-A0A8T7DDI8-F1
#
_entry.id   AF-A0A8T7DDI8-F1
#
_cell.length_a   1.000
_cell.length_b   1.000
_cell.length_c   1.000
_cell.angle_alpha   90.00
_cell.angle_beta   90.00
_cell.angle_gamma   90.00
#
_symmetry.space_group_name_H-M   'P 1'
#
loop_
_entity.id
_entity.type
_entity.pdbx_description
1 polymer ?
#
loop_
_entity_poly.entity_id
_entity_poly.type
_entity_poly.pdbx_seq_one_letter_code
_entity_poly.pdbx_strand_id
1 'polypeptide(L)'
;VLSEAPETLAARRDDWKKVLKVWYKAVAYLKDPKTHDDAVKIMASRVGLEPAEYESFINGTNILTLDEAKKFMPKAEGFKSLYGSSKIADDFNVANKVYEAPEDIDAYIDMSLMSEL
;
A
#
# COMPACT_ATOMS: atom_id res chain seq x y z
N VAL A 1 -2.37 0.43 3.29
CA VAL A 1 -1.12 -0.26 3.70
C VAL A 1 -1.44 -1.75 3.79
N LEU A 2 -0.51 -2.64 3.41
CA LEU A 2 -0.65 -4.08 3.68
C LEU A 2 -0.12 -4.33 5.10
N SER A 3 -0.89 -5.06 5.91
CA SER A 3 -0.53 -5.34 7.30
C SER A 3 -0.84 -6.80 7.63
N GLU A 4 0.06 -7.44 8.35
CA GLU A 4 -0.10 -8.78 8.88
C GLU A 4 0.46 -8.89 10.30
N ALA A 5 0.10 -9.95 11.03
CA ALA A 5 0.65 -10.16 12.36
C ALA A 5 2.13 -10.61 12.27
N PRO A 6 3.02 -10.15 13.16
CA PRO A 6 4.45 -10.49 13.12
C PRO A 6 4.72 -12.00 13.13
N GLU A 7 3.87 -12.78 13.81
CA GLU A 7 4.01 -14.23 13.94
C GLU A 7 3.82 -14.94 12.59
N THR A 8 2.85 -14.49 11.78
CA THR A 8 2.63 -15.07 10.44
C THR A 8 3.72 -14.64 9.48
N LEU A 9 4.21 -13.40 9.57
CA LEU A 9 5.35 -12.96 8.78
C LEU A 9 6.59 -13.80 9.08
N ALA A 10 6.90 -14.05 10.35
CA ALA A 10 8.01 -14.88 10.77
C ALA A 10 7.85 -16.35 10.32
N ALA A 11 6.66 -16.93 10.50
CA ALA A 11 6.42 -18.33 10.17
C ALA A 11 6.25 -18.61 8.66
N ARG A 12 5.82 -17.61 7.87
CA ARG A 12 5.42 -17.77 6.47
C ARG A 12 6.05 -16.73 5.54
N ARG A 13 7.26 -16.29 5.86
CA ARG A 13 7.98 -15.22 5.14
C ARG A 13 7.99 -15.39 3.63
N ASP A 14 8.27 -16.59 3.13
CA ASP A 14 8.32 -16.89 1.69
C ASP A 14 6.95 -16.80 1.02
N ASP A 15 5.88 -17.15 1.73
CA ASP A 15 4.51 -17.00 1.21
C ASP A 15 4.13 -15.52 1.13
N TRP A 16 4.45 -14.73 2.15
CA TRP A 16 4.25 -13.28 2.13
C TRP A 16 5.04 -12.63 0.99
N LYS A 17 6.29 -13.04 0.75
CA LYS A 17 7.06 -12.58 -0.41
C LYS A 17 6.34 -12.87 -1.74
N LYS A 18 5.66 -14.01 -1.87
CA LYS A 18 4.83 -14.30 -3.06
C LYS A 18 3.62 -13.37 -3.15
N VAL A 19 2.97 -13.05 -2.03
CA VAL A 19 1.86 -12.07 -1.99
C VAL A 19 2.32 -10.72 -2.53
N LEU A 20 3.46 -10.20 -2.07
CA LEU A 20 3.99 -8.93 -2.59
C LEU A 20 4.32 -9.01 -4.09
N LYS A 21 4.87 -10.14 -4.57
CA LYS A 21 5.11 -10.34 -6.01
C LYS A 21 3.81 -10.32 -6.83
N VAL A 22 2.76 -10.97 -6.32
CA VAL A 22 1.44 -10.99 -6.99
C VAL A 22 0.81 -9.60 -6.98
N TRP A 23 0.94 -8.84 -5.89
CA TRP A 23 0.50 -7.45 -5.85
C TRP A 23 1.10 -6.63 -6.99
N TYR A 24 2.42 -6.66 -7.19
CA TYR A 24 3.04 -5.89 -8.28
C TYR A 24 2.74 -6.45 -9.67
N LYS A 25 2.40 -7.74 -9.81
CA LYS A 25 1.82 -8.26 -11.06
C LYS A 25 0.45 -7.64 -11.33
N ALA A 26 -0.40 -7.49 -10.31
CA ALA A 26 -1.71 -6.84 -10.46
C ALA A 26 -1.56 -5.35 -10.80
N VAL A 27 -0.59 -4.64 -10.19
CA VAL A 27 -0.29 -3.25 -10.56
C VAL A 27 0.16 -3.15 -12.02
N ALA A 28 1.04 -4.04 -12.47
CA ALA A 28 1.48 -4.08 -13.86
C ALA A 28 0.30 -4.38 -14.81
N TYR A 29 -0.57 -5.32 -14.45
CA TYR A 29 -1.78 -5.66 -15.22
C TYR A 29 -2.74 -4.46 -15.33
N LEU A 30 -2.92 -3.70 -14.25
CA LEU A 30 -3.72 -2.49 -14.29
C LEU A 30 -3.09 -1.39 -15.15
N LYS A 31 -1.76 -1.22 -15.09
CA LYS A 31 -1.07 -0.14 -15.81
C LYS A 31 -0.79 -0.43 -17.28
N ASP A 32 -0.87 -1.69 -17.73
CA ASP A 32 -0.72 -2.05 -19.14
C ASP A 32 -1.98 -1.66 -19.92
N PRO A 33 -1.89 -0.80 -20.95
CA PRO A 33 -3.03 -0.39 -21.77
C PRO A 33 -3.82 -1.55 -22.39
N LYS A 34 -3.20 -2.72 -22.60
CA LYS A 34 -3.86 -3.89 -23.18
C LYS A 34 -4.78 -4.62 -22.21
N THR A 35 -4.52 -4.49 -20.91
CA THR A 35 -5.25 -5.19 -19.84
C THR A 35 -5.98 -4.22 -18.91
N HIS A 36 -5.80 -2.92 -19.10
CA HIS A 36 -6.41 -1.85 -18.31
C HIS A 36 -7.94 -2.00 -18.22
N ASP A 37 -8.64 -2.04 -19.35
CA ASP A 37 -10.10 -2.14 -19.40
C ASP A 37 -10.63 -3.37 -18.65
N ASP A 38 -9.92 -4.49 -18.74
CA ASP A 38 -10.27 -5.73 -18.01
C ASP A 38 -10.03 -5.57 -16.50
N ALA A 39 -8.91 -4.98 -16.11
CA ALA A 39 -8.61 -4.67 -14.70
C ALA A 39 -9.69 -3.75 -14.09
N VAL A 40 -10.08 -2.70 -14.83
CA VAL A 40 -11.15 -1.75 -14.44
C VAL A 40 -12.46 -2.50 -14.26
N LYS A 41 -12.83 -3.37 -15.20
CA LYS A 41 -14.03 -4.19 -15.11
C LYS A 41 -14.04 -5.11 -13.88
N ILE A 42 -12.92 -5.78 -13.59
CA ILE A 42 -12.79 -6.63 -12.39
C ILE A 42 -13.00 -5.79 -11.12
N MET A 43 -12.34 -4.65 -11.00
CA MET A 43 -12.45 -3.78 -9.83
C MET A 43 -13.84 -3.17 -9.67
N ALA A 44 -14.45 -2.68 -10.75
CA ALA A 44 -15.80 -2.11 -10.76
C ALA A 44 -16.85 -3.14 -10.29
N SER A 45 -16.73 -4.39 -10.77
CA SER A 45 -17.62 -5.48 -10.35
C SER A 45 -17.57 -5.78 -8.85
N ARG A 46 -16.41 -5.58 -8.22
CA ARG A 46 -16.22 -5.83 -6.79
C ARG A 46 -16.99 -4.83 -5.92
N VAL A 47 -17.20 -3.61 -6.42
CA VAL A 47 -17.89 -2.51 -5.73
C VAL A 47 -19.29 -2.23 -6.29
N GLY A 48 -19.75 -3.02 -7.26
CA GLY A 48 -21.09 -2.91 -7.83
C GLY A 48 -21.31 -1.67 -8.69
N LEU A 49 -20.25 -1.18 -9.34
CA LEU A 49 -20.31 -0.02 -10.25
C LEU A 49 -20.11 -0.45 -11.70
N GLU A 50 -20.59 0.38 -12.63
CA GLU A 50 -20.29 0.22 -14.04
C GLU A 50 -18.80 0.58 -14.31
N PRO A 51 -18.10 -0.12 -15.22
CA PRO A 51 -16.68 0.13 -15.47
C PRO A 51 -16.35 1.58 -15.82
N ALA A 52 -17.19 2.22 -16.63
CA ALA A 52 -16.99 3.61 -17.05
C ALA A 52 -17.11 4.61 -15.89
N GLU A 53 -17.94 4.33 -14.89
CA GLU A 53 -18.03 5.15 -13.67
C GLU A 53 -16.79 4.94 -12.80
N TYR A 54 -16.36 3.68 -12.64
CA TYR A 54 -15.21 3.31 -11.83
C TYR A 54 -13.88 3.89 -12.36
N GLU A 55 -13.74 3.95 -13.69
CA GLU A 55 -12.58 4.51 -14.40
C GLU A 55 -12.21 5.94 -13.92
N SER A 56 -13.23 6.75 -13.61
CA SER A 56 -13.00 8.13 -13.11
C SER A 56 -12.23 8.17 -11.78
N PHE A 57 -12.39 7.17 -10.91
CA PHE A 57 -11.68 7.07 -9.64
C PHE A 57 -10.22 6.64 -9.81
N ILE A 58 -9.94 5.80 -10.80
CA ILE A 58 -8.57 5.34 -11.10
C ILE A 58 -7.72 6.52 -11.58
N ASN A 59 -8.29 7.39 -12.41
CA ASN A 59 -7.59 8.59 -12.90
C ASN A 59 -7.15 9.55 -11.79
N GLY A 60 -7.86 9.58 -10.65
CA GLY A 60 -7.49 10.34 -9.46
C GLY A 60 -6.52 9.62 -8.51
N THR A 61 -6.23 8.35 -8.75
CA THR A 61 -5.50 7.48 -7.81
C THR A 61 -4.20 6.97 -8.43
N ASN A 62 -3.06 7.39 -7.90
CA ASN A 62 -1.79 6.81 -8.30
C ASN A 62 -1.45 5.56 -7.48
N ILE A 63 -1.69 4.38 -8.05
CA ILE A 63 -1.19 3.12 -7.50
C ILE A 63 0.28 2.98 -7.87
N LEU A 64 1.17 3.02 -6.87
CA LEU A 64 2.62 3.02 -7.10
C LEU A 64 3.10 1.69 -7.70
N THR A 65 3.96 1.79 -8.71
CA THR A 65 4.81 0.68 -9.15
C THR A 65 5.82 0.32 -8.06
N LEU A 66 6.46 -0.86 -8.17
CA LEU A 66 7.50 -1.28 -7.21
C LEU A 66 8.65 -0.25 -7.13
N ASP A 67 9.10 0.26 -8.27
CA ASP A 67 10.19 1.23 -8.34
C ASP A 67 9.82 2.58 -7.73
N GLU A 68 8.55 3.01 -7.89
CA GLU A 68 8.04 4.20 -7.22
C GLU A 68 7.92 3.98 -5.71
N ALA A 69 7.35 2.84 -5.28
CA ALA A 69 7.16 2.51 -3.87
C ALA A 69 8.49 2.42 -3.11
N LYS A 70 9.54 1.83 -3.72
CA LYS A 70 10.88 1.73 -3.12
C LYS A 70 11.48 3.09 -2.73
N LYS A 71 11.11 4.18 -3.42
CA LYS A 71 11.60 5.54 -3.09
C LYS A 71 11.09 6.04 -1.74
N PHE A 72 10.00 5.48 -1.22
CA PHE A 72 9.38 5.86 0.05
C PHE A 72 9.78 4.94 1.23
N MET A 73 10.63 3.93 0.98
CA MET A 73 11.13 3.03 2.03
C MET A 73 12.07 3.71 3.04
N PRO A 74 13.00 4.59 2.65
CA PRO A 74 13.87 5.25 3.62
C PRO A 74 13.07 6.16 4.56
N LYS A 75 13.50 6.26 5.82
CA LYS A 75 12.90 7.22 6.75
C LYS A 75 13.13 8.65 6.24
N ALA A 76 12.06 9.42 6.18
CA ALA A 76 12.10 10.84 5.85
C ALA A 76 10.89 11.56 6.46
N GLU A 77 11.04 12.84 6.80
CA GLU A 77 9.94 13.65 7.31
C GLU A 77 8.88 13.94 6.23
N GLY A 78 7.67 14.25 6.69
CA GLY A 78 6.55 14.58 5.83
C GLY A 78 6.10 13.43 4.93
N PHE A 79 5.50 13.76 3.78
CA PHE A 79 4.94 12.77 2.85
C PHE A 79 5.97 12.08 1.95
N LYS A 80 7.26 12.19 2.26
CA LYS A 80 8.36 11.60 1.48
C LYS A 80 8.70 10.18 1.92
N SER A 81 8.09 9.68 2.99
CA SER A 81 8.23 8.29 3.42
C SER A 81 6.96 7.78 4.08
N LEU A 82 6.85 6.46 4.21
CA LEU A 82 5.79 5.85 5.02
C LEU A 82 5.91 6.28 6.49
N TYR A 83 7.12 6.33 7.04
CA TYR A 83 7.39 6.75 8.42
C TYR A 83 6.94 8.17 8.71
N GLY A 84 7.29 9.12 7.83
CA GLY A 84 6.92 10.52 7.97
C GLY A 84 5.41 10.74 7.84
N SER A 85 4.76 9.99 6.93
CA SER A 85 3.30 10.02 6.78
C SER A 85 2.60 9.43 8.01
N SER A 86 3.10 8.32 8.53
CA SER A 86 2.61 7.71 9.78
C SER A 86 2.75 8.65 10.96
N LYS A 87 3.86 9.39 11.06
CA LYS A 87 4.08 10.37 12.14
C LYS A 87 3.07 11.51 12.11
N ILE A 88 2.72 12.01 10.93
CA ILE A 88 1.69 13.04 10.78
C ILE A 88 0.33 12.51 11.25
N ALA A 89 -0.03 11.29 10.86
CA ALA A 89 -1.28 10.66 11.30
C ALA A 89 -1.28 10.42 12.82
N ASP A 90 -0.15 9.99 13.36
CA ASP A 90 0.02 9.75 14.79
C ASP A 90 -0.15 11.03 15.61
N ASP A 91 0.56 12.09 15.22
CA ASP A 91 0.45 13.40 15.86
C ASP A 91 -0.98 13.96 15.79
N PHE A 92 -1.65 13.80 14.65
CA PHE A 92 -3.04 14.21 14.49
C PHE A 92 -3.96 13.45 15.46
N ASN A 93 -3.80 12.14 15.57
CA ASN A 93 -4.65 11.32 16.42
C ASN A 93 -4.45 11.63 17.91
N VAL A 94 -3.21 11.82 18.37
CA VAL A 94 -2.90 12.25 19.75
C VAL A 94 -3.50 13.63 20.03
N ALA A 95 -3.29 14.60 19.14
CA ALA A 95 -3.82 15.95 19.29
C ALA A 95 -5.35 15.99 19.38
N ASN A 96 -6.01 15.06 18.69
CA ASN A 96 -7.47 14.90 18.71
C ASN A 96 -7.98 13.91 19.76
N LYS A 97 -7.11 13.39 20.63
CA LYS A 97 -7.46 12.46 21.71
C LYS A 97 -8.15 11.18 21.20
N VAL A 98 -7.79 10.73 20.00
CA VAL A 98 -8.19 9.40 19.50
C VAL A 98 -7.53 8.31 20.36
N TYR A 99 -6.30 8.58 20.81
CA TYR A 99 -5.57 7.84 21.83
C TYR A 99 -4.68 8.79 22.65
N GLU A 100 -4.18 8.33 23.79
CA GLU A 100 -3.55 9.18 24.82
C GLU A 100 -2.07 9.49 24.59
N ALA A 101 -1.33 8.58 23.93
CA ALA A 101 0.12 8.68 23.76
C ALA A 101 0.54 8.32 22.33
N PRO A 102 1.67 8.85 21.83
CA PRO A 102 2.22 8.49 20.53
C PRO A 102 2.52 6.99 20.43
N GLU A 103 2.28 6.43 19.25
CA GLU A 103 2.52 5.02 18.95
C GLU A 103 3.98 4.75 18.48
N ASP A 104 4.47 3.52 18.66
CA ASP A 104 5.81 3.14 18.18
C ASP A 104 5.78 2.77 16.70
N ILE A 105 5.87 3.80 15.84
CA ILE A 105 5.82 3.67 14.38
C ILE A 105 6.87 2.69 13.85
N ASP A 106 8.05 2.64 14.46
CA ASP A 106 9.14 1.79 14.01
C ASP A 106 8.84 0.30 14.25
N ALA A 107 8.05 -0.02 15.26
CA ALA A 107 7.61 -1.38 15.55
C ALA A 107 6.59 -1.93 14.52
N TYR A 108 5.92 -1.08 13.75
CA TYR A 108 4.87 -1.49 12.80
C TYR A 108 5.32 -1.60 11.35
N ILE A 109 6.48 -1.03 11.01
CA ILE A 109 6.93 -0.95 9.62
C ILE A 109 8.08 -1.93 9.37
N ASP A 110 7.78 -3.02 8.67
CA ASP A 110 8.77 -3.94 8.13
C ASP A 110 8.91 -3.77 6.61
N MET A 111 10.10 -3.35 6.17
CA MET A 111 10.44 -3.19 4.73
C MET A 111 11.36 -4.30 4.20
N SER A 112 11.64 -5.32 5.02
CA SER A 112 12.61 -6.38 4.71
C SER A 112 12.18 -7.16 3.47
N LEU A 113 10.91 -7.58 3.37
CA LEU A 113 10.43 -8.28 2.18
C LEU A 113 10.48 -7.41 0.92
N MET A 114 10.08 -6.14 1.02
CA MET A 114 10.13 -5.17 -0.08
C MET A 114 11.55 -4.94 -0.60
N SER A 115 12.55 -4.97 0.28
CA SER A 115 13.97 -4.82 -0.09
C SER A 115 14.53 -6.01 -0.89
N GLU A 116 13.87 -7.17 -0.82
CA GLU A 116 14.27 -8.39 -1.52
C GLU A 116 13.49 -8.66 -2.82
N LEU A 117 12.60 -7.75 -3.22
CA LEU A 117 11.88 -7.78 -4.50
C LEU A 117 12.64 -7.00 -5.57
#